data_AF-A0A933GG17-F1
#
_entry.id   AF-A0A933GG17-F1
#
_cell.length_a   1.000
_cell.length_b   1.000
_cell.length_c   1.000
_cell.angle_alpha   90.00
_cell.angle_beta   90.00
_cell.angle_gamma   90.00
#
_symmetry.space_group_name_H-M   'P 1'
#
loop_
_entity.id
_entity.type
_entity.pdbx_description
1 polymer ?
#
loop_
_entity_poly.entity_id
_entity_poly.type
_entity_poly.pdbx_seq_one_letter_code
_entity_poly.pdbx_strand_id
1 'polypeptide(L)'
;MPEPDVHWRERVKAIGAAQARYLWVLLILMLFYAALQLQTVSPPGKASARVPILDLEISSILVLSSATAVLSLVVLALAGSMRALRRAREQGLGESTGEEFDLHPNVIDLAFYAPPGSAGLFVHLARSVYALFLTIGLAEGLWLAPYMSHVRLPASYVVAVTLIGTLLLIRAAVLTGRIWERCMRDYLN
;
A
#
# COMPACT_ATOMS: atom_id res chain seq x y z
N MET A 1 -9.93 30.51 -18.90
CA MET A 1 -10.20 29.30 -18.08
C MET A 1 -10.53 29.78 -16.68
N PRO A 2 -11.55 29.25 -15.99
CA PRO A 2 -11.83 29.63 -14.61
C PRO A 2 -10.62 29.25 -13.73
N GLU A 3 -10.21 30.13 -12.82
CA GLU A 3 -9.14 29.82 -11.87
C GLU A 3 -9.51 28.58 -11.03
N PRO A 4 -8.55 27.68 -10.76
CA PRO A 4 -8.77 26.58 -9.83
C PRO A 4 -9.13 27.12 -8.45
N ASP A 5 -10.30 26.73 -7.95
CA ASP A 5 -10.76 27.01 -6.58
C ASP A 5 -9.66 26.65 -5.56
N VAL A 6 -9.36 27.55 -4.63
CA VAL A 6 -8.28 27.43 -3.62
C VAL A 6 -8.37 26.10 -2.87
N HIS A 7 -9.60 25.64 -2.61
CA HIS A 7 -9.91 24.36 -1.98
C HIS A 7 -9.35 23.14 -2.73
N TRP A 8 -9.19 23.22 -4.04
CA TRP A 8 -8.67 22.12 -4.83
C TRP A 8 -7.16 21.93 -4.63
N ARG A 9 -6.39 23.02 -4.55
CA ARG A 9 -4.95 22.96 -4.28
C ARG A 9 -4.66 22.35 -2.90
N GLU A 10 -5.45 22.72 -1.90
CA GLU A 10 -5.37 22.15 -0.55
C GLU A 10 -5.69 20.64 -0.54
N ARG A 11 -6.69 20.21 -1.31
CA ARG A 11 -7.03 18.79 -1.47
C ARG A 11 -5.90 18.00 -2.11
N VAL A 12 -5.25 18.56 -3.14
CA VAL A 12 -4.10 17.92 -3.81
C VAL A 12 -2.92 17.76 -2.86
N LYS A 13 -2.60 18.81 -2.08
CA LYS A 13 -1.55 18.77 -1.05
C LYS A 13 -1.86 17.73 0.04
N ALA A 14 -3.12 17.68 0.50
CA ALA A 14 -3.58 16.69 1.47
C ALA A 14 -3.46 15.25 0.93
N ILE A 15 -3.78 15.02 -0.35
CA ILE A 15 -3.64 13.70 -1.01
C ILE A 15 -2.16 13.29 -1.09
N GLY A 16 -1.26 14.21 -1.44
CA GLY A 16 0.19 13.95 -1.47
C GLY A 16 0.74 13.57 -0.09
N ALA A 17 0.40 14.34 0.94
CA ALA A 17 0.80 14.04 2.33
C ALA A 17 0.20 12.71 2.82
N ALA A 18 -1.04 12.40 2.44
CA ALA A 18 -1.68 11.14 2.78
C ALA A 18 -1.00 9.94 2.10
N GLN A 19 -0.50 10.08 0.86
CA GLN A 19 0.18 9.00 0.14
C GLN A 19 1.45 8.52 0.87
N ALA A 20 2.28 9.44 1.36
CA ALA A 20 3.46 9.10 2.16
C ALA A 20 3.08 8.37 3.46
N ARG A 21 2.03 8.85 4.15
CA ARG A 21 1.51 8.21 5.37
C ARG A 21 0.96 6.81 5.08
N TYR A 22 0.25 6.61 3.98
CA TYR A 22 -0.31 5.30 3.63
C TYR A 22 0.77 4.28 3.23
N LEU A 23 1.89 4.71 2.64
CA LEU A 23 3.05 3.83 2.42
C LEU A 23 3.64 3.35 3.75
N TRP A 24 3.82 4.26 4.72
CA TRP A 24 4.26 3.90 6.05
C TRP A 24 3.29 2.95 6.75
N VAL A 25 1.98 3.21 6.64
CA VAL A 25 0.95 2.31 7.17
C VAL A 25 1.03 0.93 6.52
N LEU A 26 1.20 0.86 5.19
CA LEU A 26 1.37 -0.41 4.49
C LEU A 26 2.62 -1.16 4.98
N LEU A 27 3.76 -0.47 5.11
CA LEU A 27 5.00 -1.05 5.62
C LEU A 27 4.81 -1.62 7.03
N ILE A 28 4.22 -0.83 7.92
CA ILE A 28 4.00 -1.22 9.32
C ILE A 28 3.06 -2.43 9.37
N LEU A 29 2.00 -2.45 8.56
CA LEU A 29 1.09 -3.59 8.48
C LEU A 29 1.77 -4.86 7.98
N MET A 30 2.60 -4.75 6.95
CA MET A 30 3.40 -5.87 6.44
C MET A 30 4.36 -6.40 7.52
N LEU A 31 5.13 -5.53 8.17
CA LEU A 31 6.01 -5.93 9.27
C LEU A 31 5.24 -6.55 10.43
N PHE A 32 4.06 -6.01 10.76
CA PHE A 32 3.18 -6.52 11.79
C PHE A 32 2.70 -7.94 11.46
N TYR A 33 2.20 -8.17 10.24
CA TYR A 33 1.69 -9.48 9.84
C TYR A 33 2.82 -10.51 9.73
N ALA A 34 3.98 -10.13 9.20
CA ALA A 34 5.16 -10.98 9.19
C ALA A 34 5.62 -11.36 10.61
N ALA A 35 5.69 -10.40 11.54
CA ALA A 35 6.05 -10.67 12.93
C ALA A 35 5.01 -11.57 13.63
N LEU A 36 3.73 -11.33 13.37
CA LEU A 36 2.64 -12.14 13.91
C LEU A 36 2.69 -13.57 13.36
N GLN A 37 3.02 -13.74 12.08
CA GLN A 37 3.21 -15.05 11.46
C GLN A 37 4.35 -15.82 12.15
N LEU A 38 5.50 -15.17 12.36
CA LEU A 38 6.64 -15.77 13.07
C LEU A 38 6.28 -16.22 14.49
N GLN A 39 5.48 -15.41 15.21
CA GLN A 39 5.00 -15.78 16.55
C GLN A 39 4.00 -16.95 16.54
N THR A 40 3.19 -17.09 15.48
CA THR A 40 2.27 -18.23 15.36
C THR A 40 2.95 -19.55 15.02
N VAL A 41 4.15 -19.51 14.41
CA VAL A 41 4.90 -20.71 14.00
C VAL A 41 5.70 -21.35 15.16
N SER A 42 6.01 -20.60 16.23
CA SER A 42 6.86 -21.07 17.35
C SER A 42 6.43 -20.52 18.71
N PRO A 43 6.22 -21.32 19.78
CA PRO A 43 5.72 -22.70 19.87
C PRO A 43 4.18 -22.75 19.80
N PRO A 44 3.59 -23.91 19.44
CA PRO A 44 2.14 -24.06 19.28
C PRO A 44 1.43 -23.90 20.63
N GLY A 45 0.69 -22.80 20.80
CA GLY A 45 -0.25 -22.66 21.91
C GLY A 45 -0.27 -21.33 22.66
N LYS A 46 0.58 -20.34 22.32
CA LYS A 46 0.60 -19.03 23.01
C LYS A 46 0.51 -17.80 22.11
N ALA A 47 0.06 -17.95 20.87
CA ALA A 47 -0.16 -16.80 19.99
C ALA A 47 -1.55 -16.17 20.25
N SER A 48 -1.64 -15.43 21.35
CA SER A 48 -2.76 -14.56 21.69
C SER A 48 -2.24 -13.12 21.72
N ALA A 49 -2.80 -12.27 20.86
CA ALA A 49 -2.52 -10.84 20.88
C ALA A 49 -3.44 -10.21 21.93
N ARG A 50 -2.87 -9.70 23.02
CA ARG A 50 -3.63 -8.91 24.00
C ARG A 50 -3.78 -7.49 23.50
N VAL A 51 -5.03 -7.02 23.40
CA VAL A 51 -5.32 -5.60 23.17
C VAL A 51 -5.17 -4.87 24.51
N PRO A 52 -4.19 -3.97 24.67
CA PRO A 52 -3.80 -3.43 25.98
C PRO A 52 -4.85 -2.53 26.66
N ILE A 53 -5.95 -2.19 25.97
CA ILE A 53 -7.01 -1.30 26.49
C ILE A 53 -8.27 -2.09 26.87
N LEU A 54 -8.47 -3.28 26.29
CA LEU A 54 -9.73 -4.03 26.39
C LEU A 54 -9.59 -5.38 27.11
N ASP A 55 -8.38 -5.73 27.55
CA ASP A 55 -8.03 -7.07 28.08
C ASP A 55 -8.62 -8.23 27.24
N LEU A 56 -8.78 -7.96 25.94
CA LEU A 56 -9.36 -8.90 25.00
C LEU A 56 -8.21 -9.72 24.40
N GLU A 57 -8.24 -11.01 24.65
CA GLU A 57 -7.34 -11.98 24.02
C GLU A 57 -7.87 -12.31 22.62
N ILE A 58 -7.26 -11.68 21.61
CA ILE A 58 -7.60 -11.95 20.21
C ILE A 58 -6.67 -13.05 19.70
N SER A 59 -7.24 -14.11 19.13
CA SER A 59 -6.47 -15.17 18.48
C SER A 59 -5.61 -14.59 17.35
N SER A 60 -4.31 -14.86 17.36
CA SER A 60 -3.42 -14.42 16.27
C SER A 60 -3.84 -14.98 14.91
N ILE A 61 -4.46 -16.17 14.86
CA ILE A 61 -5.00 -16.76 13.63
C ILE A 61 -6.14 -15.90 13.07
N LEU A 62 -7.00 -15.38 13.95
CA LEU A 62 -8.09 -14.48 13.55
C LEU A 62 -7.53 -13.19 12.94
N VAL A 63 -6.49 -12.62 13.57
CA VAL A 63 -5.84 -11.40 13.04
C VAL A 63 -5.15 -11.69 11.70
N LEU A 64 -4.38 -12.79 11.58
CA LEU A 64 -3.75 -13.20 10.31
C LEU A 64 -4.77 -13.41 9.19
N SER A 65 -5.95 -13.95 9.51
CA SER A 65 -7.00 -14.16 8.49
C SER A 65 -7.54 -12.85 7.89
N SER A 66 -7.38 -11.73 8.60
CA SER A 66 -7.78 -10.41 8.08
C SER A 66 -6.74 -9.77 7.17
N ALA A 67 -5.51 -10.31 7.13
CA ALA A 67 -4.38 -9.72 6.42
C ALA A 67 -4.67 -9.47 4.94
N THR A 68 -5.24 -10.46 4.25
CA THR A 68 -5.59 -10.34 2.83
C THR A 68 -6.53 -9.16 2.57
N ALA A 69 -7.56 -8.98 3.40
CA ALA A 69 -8.52 -7.90 3.23
C ALA A 69 -7.90 -6.53 3.57
N VAL A 70 -7.19 -6.45 4.71
CA VAL A 70 -6.58 -5.21 5.19
C VAL A 70 -5.49 -4.72 4.24
N LEU A 71 -4.54 -5.58 3.86
CA LEU A 71 -3.45 -5.23 2.94
C LEU A 71 -4.00 -4.83 1.57
N SER A 72 -4.97 -5.59 1.03
CA SER A 72 -5.60 -5.26 -0.25
C SER A 72 -6.34 -3.92 -0.22
N LEU A 73 -7.02 -3.61 0.89
CA LEU A 73 -7.72 -2.33 1.07
C LEU A 73 -6.73 -1.16 1.11
N VAL A 74 -5.61 -1.30 1.83
CA VAL A 74 -4.57 -0.25 1.90
C VAL A 74 -3.91 -0.06 0.53
N VAL A 75 -3.61 -1.15 -0.18
CA VAL A 75 -3.09 -1.08 -1.56
C VAL A 75 -4.11 -0.39 -2.49
N LEU A 76 -5.40 -0.68 -2.35
CA LEU A 76 -6.47 0.00 -3.10
C LEU A 76 -6.53 1.49 -2.80
N ALA A 77 -6.42 1.89 -1.53
CA ALA A 77 -6.42 3.29 -1.12
C ALA A 77 -5.22 4.04 -1.72
N LEU A 78 -4.02 3.44 -1.68
CA LEU A 78 -2.81 3.97 -2.30
C LEU A 78 -2.94 4.08 -3.83
N ALA A 79 -3.45 3.04 -4.49
CA ALA A 79 -3.66 3.07 -5.94
C ALA A 79 -4.72 4.12 -6.34
N GLY A 80 -5.75 4.31 -5.53
CA GLY A 80 -6.77 5.34 -5.69
C GLY A 80 -6.21 6.75 -5.54
N SER A 81 -5.43 7.01 -4.49
CA SER A 81 -4.81 8.31 -4.25
C SER A 81 -3.84 8.72 -5.36
N MET A 82 -3.00 7.79 -5.82
CA MET A 82 -2.10 8.03 -6.96
C MET A 82 -2.85 8.39 -8.24
N ARG A 83 -3.99 7.73 -8.50
CA ARG A 83 -4.83 8.06 -9.65
C ARG A 83 -5.49 9.43 -9.52
N ALA A 84 -5.98 9.77 -8.33
CA ALA A 84 -6.58 11.07 -8.07
C ALA A 84 -5.56 12.20 -8.27
N LEU A 85 -4.36 12.04 -7.70
CA LEU A 85 -3.26 13.01 -7.83
C LEU A 85 -2.84 13.19 -9.29
N ARG A 86 -2.74 12.10 -10.04
CA ARG A 86 -2.44 12.15 -11.47
C ARG A 86 -3.50 12.93 -12.24
N ARG A 87 -4.78 12.64 -12.01
CA ARG A 87 -5.88 13.31 -12.70
C ARG A 87 -5.91 14.81 -12.39
N ALA A 88 -5.55 15.19 -11.16
CA ALA A 88 -5.39 16.58 -10.78
C ALA A 88 -4.26 17.27 -11.55
N ARG A 89 -3.11 16.59 -11.73
CA ARG A 89 -1.99 17.10 -12.54
C ARG A 89 -2.35 17.25 -14.02
N GLU A 90 -3.03 16.26 -14.61
CA GLU A 90 -3.49 16.31 -16.01
C GLU A 90 -4.46 17.47 -16.27
N GLN A 91 -5.20 17.91 -15.25
CA GLN A 91 -6.13 19.04 -15.33
C GLN A 91 -5.45 20.41 -15.07
N GLY A 92 -4.13 20.46 -14.92
CA GLY A 92 -3.40 21.70 -14.62
C GLY A 92 -3.64 22.23 -13.21
N LEU A 93 -4.31 21.44 -12.36
CA LEU A 93 -4.71 21.85 -11.01
C LEU A 93 -3.63 21.56 -9.94
N GLY A 94 -2.39 21.37 -10.39
CA GLY A 94 -1.24 20.95 -9.60
C GLY A 94 0.01 21.71 -10.00
N GLU A 95 -0.10 23.02 -10.26
CA GLU A 95 1.07 23.88 -10.34
C GLU A 95 1.79 23.87 -8.98
N SER A 96 2.99 23.29 -9.04
CA SER A 96 4.01 23.25 -8.00
C SER A 96 4.36 24.67 -7.56
N THR A 97 3.57 25.22 -6.64
CA THR A 97 3.93 26.42 -5.89
C THR A 97 4.78 25.99 -4.71
N GLY A 98 6.07 25.77 -4.98
CA GLY A 98 7.17 26.19 -4.10
C GLY A 98 7.23 25.73 -2.64
N GLU A 99 6.50 24.70 -2.22
CA GLU A 99 6.87 23.94 -1.02
C GLU A 99 7.66 22.69 -1.41
N GLU A 100 8.78 22.95 -2.08
CA GLU A 100 10.00 22.19 -1.88
C GLU A 100 10.44 22.41 -0.42
N PHE A 101 10.21 21.43 0.43
CA PHE A 101 11.02 21.22 1.64
C PHE A 101 11.06 19.72 1.96
N ASP A 102 11.52 18.93 0.97
CA ASP A 102 12.18 17.65 1.26
C ASP A 102 13.59 17.99 1.78
N LEU A 103 13.69 18.30 3.08
CA LEU A 103 14.97 18.50 3.80
C LEU A 103 15.69 17.16 4.09
N HIS A 104 15.12 16.06 3.63
CA HIS A 104 15.72 14.74 3.71
C HIS A 104 15.73 14.14 2.31
N PRO A 105 16.87 13.62 1.84
CA PRO A 105 16.97 13.05 0.51
C PRO A 105 16.00 11.87 0.42
N ASN A 106 14.90 12.08 -0.30
CA ASN A 106 14.01 11.01 -0.69
C ASN A 106 14.77 10.15 -1.72
N VAL A 107 14.65 8.83 -1.66
CA VAL A 107 15.31 7.92 -2.63
C VAL A 107 14.90 8.27 -4.07
N ILE A 108 13.73 8.88 -4.22
CA ILE A 108 13.18 9.42 -5.46
C ILE A 108 13.98 10.66 -5.94
N ASP A 109 14.37 11.56 -5.04
CA ASP A 109 15.21 12.73 -5.38
C ASP A 109 16.63 12.30 -5.72
N LEU A 110 17.16 11.29 -5.03
CA LEU A 110 18.47 10.72 -5.35
C LEU A 110 18.52 10.14 -6.77
N ALA A 111 17.39 9.67 -7.30
CA ALA A 111 17.27 9.21 -8.68
C ALA A 111 17.19 10.37 -9.70
N PHE A 112 16.74 11.55 -9.29
CA PHE A 112 16.79 12.77 -10.11
C PHE A 112 18.19 13.40 -10.14
N TYR A 113 18.98 13.26 -9.07
CA TYR A 113 20.37 13.73 -8.99
C TYR A 113 21.41 12.73 -9.55
N ALA A 114 21.00 11.56 -10.04
CA ALA A 114 21.90 10.61 -10.67
C ALA A 114 22.44 11.20 -12.01
N PRO A 115 23.78 11.31 -12.20
CA PRO A 115 24.35 11.85 -13.42
C PRO A 115 23.88 11.09 -14.67
N PRO A 116 23.73 11.77 -15.83
CA PRO A 116 23.44 11.09 -17.09
C PRO A 116 24.60 10.15 -17.44
N GLY A 117 24.40 8.85 -17.20
CA GLY A 117 25.37 7.79 -17.54
C GLY A 117 25.63 6.74 -16.47
N SER A 118 25.23 6.92 -15.20
CA SER A 118 25.68 5.98 -14.13
C SER A 118 24.64 5.01 -13.59
N ALA A 119 23.33 5.12 -13.87
CA ALA A 119 22.40 4.25 -13.14
C ALA A 119 21.00 4.08 -13.75
N GLY A 120 20.88 3.63 -15.00
CA GLY A 120 19.57 3.27 -15.58
C GLY A 120 18.77 2.37 -14.64
N LEU A 121 19.39 1.28 -14.18
CA LEU A 121 18.77 0.32 -13.24
C LEU A 121 18.38 0.94 -11.88
N PHE A 122 19.16 1.87 -11.33
CA PHE A 122 18.84 2.54 -10.06
C PHE A 122 17.66 3.51 -10.23
N VAL A 123 17.66 4.31 -11.30
CA VAL A 123 16.53 5.20 -11.63
C VAL A 123 15.27 4.38 -11.91
N HIS A 124 15.39 3.21 -12.55
CA HIS A 124 14.27 2.29 -12.75
C HIS A 124 13.77 1.70 -11.43
N LEU A 125 14.67 1.27 -10.55
CA LEU A 125 14.31 0.73 -9.24
C LEU A 125 13.60 1.81 -8.41
N ALA A 126 14.17 3.02 -8.37
CA ALA A 126 13.64 4.18 -7.67
C ALA A 126 12.25 4.60 -8.19
N ARG A 127 12.04 4.60 -9.52
CA ARG A 127 10.73 4.88 -10.14
C ARG A 127 9.72 3.75 -9.90
N SER A 128 10.19 2.52 -9.76
CA SER A 128 9.35 1.34 -9.52
C SER A 128 9.07 1.07 -8.05
N VAL A 129 9.64 1.85 -7.11
CA VAL A 129 9.49 1.62 -5.66
C VAL A 129 8.03 1.48 -5.27
N TYR A 130 7.16 2.39 -5.72
CA TYR A 130 5.72 2.31 -5.42
C TYR A 130 5.09 1.03 -5.97
N ALA A 131 5.38 0.66 -7.22
CA ALA A 131 4.81 -0.52 -7.85
C ALA A 131 5.30 -1.80 -7.14
N LEU A 132 6.59 -1.87 -6.80
CA LEU A 132 7.19 -2.95 -6.02
C LEU A 132 6.53 -3.04 -4.63
N PHE A 133 6.41 -1.92 -3.93
CA PHE A 133 5.84 -1.88 -2.58
C PHE A 133 4.40 -2.39 -2.53
N LEU A 134 3.56 -1.96 -3.47
CA LEU A 134 2.20 -2.47 -3.61
C LEU A 134 2.18 -3.96 -3.98
N THR A 135 3.11 -4.41 -4.82
CA THR A 135 3.20 -5.82 -5.23
C THR A 135 3.57 -6.71 -4.06
N ILE A 136 4.54 -6.30 -3.23
CA ILE A 136 4.95 -7.05 -2.04
C ILE A 136 3.78 -7.11 -1.04
N GLY A 137 3.09 -5.99 -0.79
CA GLY A 137 1.91 -5.99 0.10
C GLY A 137 0.79 -6.93 -0.39
N LEU A 138 0.57 -7.03 -1.70
CA LEU A 138 -0.38 -8.00 -2.27
C LEU A 138 0.11 -9.45 -2.17
N ALA A 139 1.40 -9.68 -2.42
CA ALA A 139 2.01 -11.00 -2.30
C ALA A 139 1.91 -11.52 -0.86
N GLU A 140 2.16 -10.66 0.13
CA GLU A 140 1.98 -10.99 1.54
C GLU A 140 0.52 -11.27 1.89
N GLY A 141 -0.42 -10.43 1.41
CA GLY A 141 -1.85 -10.67 1.60
C GLY A 141 -2.31 -12.01 1.00
N LEU A 142 -1.78 -12.39 -0.16
CA LEU A 142 -2.06 -13.68 -0.80
C LEU A 142 -1.43 -14.85 -0.03
N TRP A 143 -0.20 -14.67 0.43
CA TRP A 143 0.52 -15.67 1.23
C TRP A 143 -0.21 -16.00 2.54
N LEU A 144 -0.85 -15.01 3.15
CA LEU A 144 -1.59 -15.16 4.41
C LEU A 144 -3.05 -15.62 4.23
N ALA A 145 -3.57 -15.66 3.00
CA ALA A 145 -4.95 -16.06 2.73
C ALA A 145 -5.33 -17.47 3.28
N PRO A 146 -4.45 -18.49 3.25
CA PRO A 146 -4.78 -19.83 3.76
C PRO A 146 -5.12 -19.85 5.26
N TYR A 147 -4.66 -18.89 6.06
CA TYR A 147 -4.95 -18.84 7.49
C TYR A 147 -6.45 -18.72 7.81
N MET A 148 -7.24 -18.22 6.87
CA MET A 148 -8.70 -18.19 6.99
C MET A 148 -9.32 -19.58 7.15
N SER A 149 -8.71 -20.62 6.58
CA SER A 149 -9.17 -22.01 6.73
C SER A 149 -8.97 -22.59 8.13
N HIS A 150 -8.13 -21.97 8.95
CA HIS A 150 -7.84 -22.38 10.32
C HIS A 150 -8.68 -21.64 11.36
N VAL A 151 -9.50 -20.67 10.95
CA VAL A 151 -10.33 -19.87 11.85
C VAL A 151 -11.59 -20.64 12.25
N ARG A 152 -11.82 -20.78 13.55
CA ARG A 152 -13.04 -21.36 14.10
C ARG A 152 -14.16 -20.31 14.22
N LEU A 153 -14.68 -19.87 13.08
CA LEU A 153 -15.84 -18.97 12.99
C LEU A 153 -17.01 -19.66 12.26
N PRO A 154 -18.25 -19.16 12.36
CA PRO A 154 -19.35 -19.70 11.59
C PRO A 154 -19.07 -19.59 10.09
N ALA A 155 -19.42 -20.63 9.34
CA ALA A 155 -19.06 -20.76 7.92
C ALA A 155 -19.49 -19.55 7.07
N SER A 156 -20.63 -18.93 7.37
CA SER A 156 -21.11 -17.72 6.69
C SER A 156 -20.15 -16.54 6.81
N TYR A 157 -19.54 -16.33 7.98
CA TYR A 157 -18.56 -15.26 8.18
C TYR A 157 -17.25 -15.53 7.44
N VAL A 158 -16.77 -16.78 7.51
CA VAL A 158 -15.56 -17.20 6.78
C VAL A 158 -15.73 -16.98 5.29
N VAL A 159 -16.87 -17.40 4.73
CA VAL A 159 -17.20 -17.19 3.30
C VAL A 159 -17.29 -15.70 2.96
N ALA A 160 -18.00 -14.90 3.76
CA ALA A 160 -18.16 -13.47 3.50
C ALA A 160 -16.82 -12.72 3.50
N VAL A 161 -15.98 -12.93 4.52
CA VAL A 161 -14.68 -12.27 4.61
C VAL A 161 -13.72 -12.74 3.52
N THR A 162 -13.72 -14.04 3.19
CA THR A 162 -12.91 -14.57 2.09
C THR A 162 -13.32 -13.95 0.76
N LEU A 163 -14.62 -13.85 0.50
CA LEU A 163 -15.14 -13.28 -0.74
C LEU A 163 -14.80 -11.79 -0.85
N ILE A 164 -15.01 -11.01 0.21
CA ILE A 164 -14.64 -9.60 0.26
C ILE A 164 -13.13 -9.43 0.07
N GLY A 165 -12.32 -10.18 0.83
CA GLY A 165 -10.85 -10.13 0.73
C GLY A 165 -10.37 -10.48 -0.67
N THR A 166 -10.95 -11.50 -1.30
CA THR A 166 -10.61 -11.90 -2.67
C THR A 166 -10.99 -10.84 -3.69
N LEU A 167 -12.18 -10.24 -3.58
CA LEU A 167 -12.59 -9.14 -4.46
C LEU A 167 -11.67 -7.92 -4.34
N LEU A 168 -11.31 -7.56 -3.11
CA LEU A 168 -10.35 -6.48 -2.85
C LEU A 168 -8.98 -6.82 -3.44
N LEU A 169 -8.48 -8.04 -3.24
CA LEU A 169 -7.19 -8.49 -3.77
C LEU A 169 -7.16 -8.45 -5.30
N ILE A 170 -8.18 -9.00 -5.98
CA ILE A 170 -8.29 -8.97 -7.44
C ILE A 170 -8.29 -7.52 -7.92
N ARG A 171 -9.11 -6.67 -7.29
CA ARG A 171 -9.19 -5.26 -7.69
C ARG A 171 -7.85 -4.56 -7.50
N ALA A 172 -7.20 -4.76 -6.35
CA ALA A 172 -5.90 -4.21 -6.03
C ALA A 172 -4.83 -4.66 -7.04
N ALA A 173 -4.79 -5.96 -7.35
CA ALA A 173 -3.87 -6.54 -8.33
C ALA A 173 -4.03 -5.93 -9.73
N VAL A 174 -5.27 -5.75 -10.20
CA VAL A 174 -5.56 -5.08 -11.48
C VAL A 174 -5.05 -3.64 -11.47
N LEU A 175 -5.24 -2.90 -10.36
CA LEU A 175 -4.76 -1.52 -10.27
C LEU A 175 -3.24 -1.44 -10.26
N THR A 176 -2.58 -2.31 -9.48
CA THR A 176 -1.12 -2.42 -9.40
C THR A 176 -0.53 -2.82 -10.74
N GLY A 177 -1.15 -3.76 -11.46
CA GLY A 177 -0.75 -4.13 -12.83
C GLY A 177 -0.79 -2.95 -13.80
N ARG A 178 -1.82 -2.10 -13.74
CA ARG A 178 -1.87 -0.87 -14.55
C ARG A 178 -0.86 0.20 -14.12
N ILE A 179 -0.35 0.15 -12.89
CA ILE A 179 0.75 1.02 -12.46
C ILE A 179 2.05 0.50 -13.08
N TRP A 180 2.31 -0.80 -13.00
CA TRP A 180 3.43 -1.46 -13.66
C TRP A 180 3.47 -1.23 -15.17
N GLU A 181 2.35 -1.44 -15.87
CA GLU A 181 2.26 -1.24 -17.32
C GLU A 181 2.69 0.17 -17.73
N ARG A 182 2.36 1.17 -16.90
CA ARG A 182 2.74 2.56 -17.14
C ARG A 182 4.22 2.81 -16.85
N CYS A 183 4.73 2.31 -15.73
CA CYS A 183 6.17 2.37 -15.42
C CYS A 183 7.01 1.74 -16.54
N MET A 184 6.53 0.64 -17.13
CA MET A 184 7.19 -0.03 -18.27
C MET A 184 7.02 0.70 -19.60
N ARG A 185 5.87 1.37 -19.84
CA ARG A 185 5.66 2.16 -21.05
C ARG A 185 6.54 3.41 -21.08
N ASP A 186 6.72 4.05 -19.94
CA ASP A 186 7.62 5.20 -19.77
C ASP A 186 9.11 4.78 -19.84
N TYR A 187 9.42 3.48 -19.86
CA TYR A 187 10.76 2.94 -20.09
C TYR A 187 11.06 2.72 -21.58
N LEU A 188 10.04 2.38 -22.38
CA LEU A 188 10.20 2.03 -23.79
C LEU A 188 10.18 3.25 -24.74
N ASN A 189 9.71 4.39 -24.26
CA ASN A 189 9.65 5.66 -24.98
C ASN A 189 10.69 6.65 -24.45
#